data_AF-A0A7M1B7K3-F1
#
_entry.id   AF-A0A7M1B7K3-F1
#
_cell.length_a   1.000
_cell.length_b   1.000
_cell.length_c   1.000
_cell.angle_alpha   90.00
_cell.angle_beta   90.00
_cell.angle_gamma   90.00
#
_symmetry.space_group_name_H-M   'P 1'
#
loop_
_entity.id
_entity.type
_entity.pdbx_description
1 polymer ?
#
loop_
_entity_poly.entity_id
_entity_poly.type
_entity_poly.pdbx_seq_one_letter_code
_entity_poly.pdbx_strand_id
1 'polypeptide(L)'
;MQRSISDQKPIVPFFYIVLYIIYSSIGSIYPFLPPLLSVLFVLFSRALNRGDSIAVLFISFCLLVFEANYGYLLFSSIIYFYIQHKFIMPKINQNFSCNFCIKISYVLFTYLGYFAFLTLVSNIFLLEAPELNYYIVYYIVIEFFIVSLL
;
A
#
# COMPACT_ATOMS: atom_id res chain seq x y z
N MET A 1 -27.81 25.22 14.84
CA MET A 1 -27.29 23.92 14.35
C MET A 1 -26.69 24.13 12.97
N GLN A 2 -25.37 24.28 12.92
CA GLN A 2 -24.62 24.60 11.70
C GLN A 2 -24.29 23.27 11.01
N ARG A 3 -24.89 23.01 9.85
CA ARG A 3 -24.60 21.81 9.03
C ARG A 3 -23.11 21.86 8.64
N SER A 4 -22.32 20.93 9.16
CA SER A 4 -20.96 20.70 8.71
C SER A 4 -21.00 20.28 7.24
N ILE A 5 -20.23 20.96 6.41
CA ILE A 5 -20.04 20.68 4.97
C ILE A 5 -19.12 19.43 4.81
N SER A 6 -19.14 18.51 5.78
CA SER A 6 -18.22 17.38 5.89
C SER A 6 -18.71 16.12 5.17
N ASP A 7 -20.00 16.06 4.78
CA ASP A 7 -20.64 14.84 4.28
C ASP A 7 -20.74 14.72 2.76
N GLN A 8 -20.25 15.68 1.96
CA GLN A 8 -20.50 15.69 0.51
C GLN A 8 -19.49 14.94 -0.36
N LYS A 9 -18.46 14.30 0.19
CA LYS A 9 -17.44 13.60 -0.63
C LYS A 9 -17.23 12.09 -0.38
N PRO A 10 -18.19 11.29 0.14
CA PRO A 10 -18.00 9.83 0.22
C PRO A 10 -18.10 9.12 -1.16
N ILE A 11 -18.64 9.77 -2.18
CA ILE A 11 -18.83 9.18 -3.53
C ILE A 11 -17.49 9.02 -4.27
N VAL A 12 -16.60 9.99 -4.13
CA VAL A 12 -15.30 10.01 -4.80
C VAL A 12 -14.40 8.84 -4.37
N PRO A 13 -14.17 8.57 -3.07
CA PRO A 13 -13.37 7.41 -2.64
C PRO A 13 -14.02 6.08 -3.03
N PHE A 14 -15.35 5.97 -3.00
CA PHE A 14 -16.04 4.75 -3.43
C PHE A 14 -15.78 4.43 -4.91
N PHE A 15 -15.82 5.44 -5.79
CA PHE A 15 -15.48 5.27 -7.20
C PHE A 15 -14.04 4.76 -7.40
N TYR A 16 -13.07 5.29 -6.64
CA TYR A 16 -11.68 4.83 -6.70
C TYR A 16 -11.52 3.37 -6.27
N ILE A 17 -12.31 2.89 -5.31
CA ILE A 17 -12.27 1.48 -4.88
C ILE A 17 -12.74 0.57 -6.01
N VAL A 18 -13.88 0.90 -6.63
CA VAL A 18 -14.41 0.10 -7.75
C VAL A 18 -13.39 0.03 -8.89
N LEU A 19 -12.78 1.17 -9.22
CA LEU A 19 -11.73 1.24 -10.23
C LEU A 19 -10.51 0.41 -9.82
N TYR A 20 -10.08 0.47 -8.55
CA TYR A 20 -8.97 -0.33 -8.03
C TYR A 20 -9.27 -1.83 -8.09
N ILE A 21 -10.50 -2.26 -7.79
CA ILE A 21 -10.89 -3.68 -7.88
C ILE A 21 -10.77 -4.15 -9.33
N ILE A 22 -11.35 -3.41 -10.28
CA ILE A 22 -11.27 -3.74 -11.71
C ILE A 22 -9.81 -3.80 -12.15
N TYR A 23 -9.01 -2.80 -11.77
CA TYR A 23 -7.59 -2.73 -12.08
C TYR A 23 -6.81 -3.92 -11.50
N SER A 24 -7.01 -4.22 -10.22
CA SER A 24 -6.31 -5.32 -9.51
C SER A 24 -6.68 -6.68 -10.10
N SER A 25 -7.95 -6.88 -10.46
CA SER A 25 -8.42 -8.10 -11.12
C SER A 25 -7.88 -8.27 -12.54
N ILE A 26 -7.61 -7.18 -13.27
CA ILE A 26 -6.92 -7.25 -14.57
C ILE A 26 -5.42 -7.49 -14.35
N GLY A 27 -4.84 -6.87 -13.32
CA GLY A 27 -3.42 -7.01 -12.98
C GLY A 27 -3.03 -8.42 -12.52
N SER A 28 -3.95 -9.17 -11.91
CA SER A 28 -3.68 -10.58 -11.58
C SER A 28 -3.50 -11.47 -12.81
N ILE A 29 -4.09 -11.08 -13.95
CA ILE A 29 -3.95 -11.79 -15.24
C ILE A 29 -2.73 -11.28 -16.01
N TYR A 30 -2.43 -9.98 -15.91
CA TYR A 30 -1.34 -9.34 -16.64
C TYR A 30 -0.20 -8.89 -15.69
N PRO A 31 0.92 -9.63 -15.64
CA PRO A 31 2.07 -9.30 -14.78
C PRO A 31 2.75 -7.95 -15.10
N PHE A 32 2.35 -7.27 -16.17
CA PHE A 32 2.90 -5.96 -16.51
C PHE A 32 2.27 -4.81 -15.69
N LEU A 33 1.10 -5.03 -15.08
CA LEU A 33 0.42 -4.00 -14.29
C LEU A 33 0.92 -4.05 -12.84
N PRO A 34 1.51 -2.96 -12.30
CA PRO A 34 1.94 -2.93 -10.91
C PRO A 34 0.73 -2.95 -9.96
N PRO A 35 0.81 -3.59 -8.79
CA PRO A 35 -0.30 -3.69 -7.85
C PRO A 35 -0.66 -2.38 -7.13
N LEU A 36 0.08 -1.29 -7.35
CA LEU A 36 -0.10 0.02 -6.71
C LEU A 36 0.09 -0.02 -5.17
N LEU A 37 0.87 -0.98 -4.67
CA LEU A 37 1.08 -1.24 -3.25
C LEU A 37 1.64 0.00 -2.51
N SER A 38 2.63 0.67 -3.10
CA SER A 38 3.26 1.87 -2.52
C SER A 38 2.34 3.07 -2.57
N VAL A 39 1.50 3.18 -3.61
CA VAL A 39 0.48 4.23 -3.70
C VAL A 39 -0.54 4.03 -2.58
N LEU A 40 -1.02 2.80 -2.38
CA LEU A 40 -1.91 2.46 -1.26
C LEU A 40 -1.25 2.77 0.08
N PHE A 41 0.05 2.47 0.26
CA PHE A 41 0.77 2.81 1.48
C PHE A 41 0.81 4.32 1.75
N VAL A 42 1.12 5.13 0.73
CA VAL A 42 1.18 6.60 0.87
C VAL A 42 -0.21 7.15 1.21
N LEU A 43 -1.27 6.65 0.57
CA LEU A 43 -2.64 7.04 0.87
C LEU A 43 -3.04 6.60 2.29
N PHE A 44 -2.69 5.39 2.70
CA PHE A 44 -2.94 4.85 4.03
C PHE A 44 -2.28 5.70 5.12
N SER A 45 -1.00 6.03 4.91
CA SER A 45 -0.23 6.91 5.79
C SER A 45 -0.85 8.31 5.92
N ARG A 46 -1.26 8.90 4.80
CA ARG A 46 -1.97 10.20 4.80
C ARG A 46 -3.31 10.14 5.53
N ALA A 47 -4.08 9.07 5.33
CA ALA A 47 -5.36 8.88 5.98
C ALA A 47 -5.21 8.72 7.51
N LEU A 48 -4.21 7.95 7.96
CA LEU A 48 -3.87 7.81 9.38
C LEU A 48 -3.46 9.15 10.01
N ASN A 49 -2.63 9.95 9.33
CA ASN A 49 -2.19 11.25 9.84
C ASN A 49 -3.35 12.27 9.95
N ARG A 50 -4.39 12.14 9.11
CA ARG A 50 -5.58 13.01 9.15
C ARG A 50 -6.65 12.54 10.13
N GLY A 51 -6.55 11.31 10.64
CA GLY A 51 -7.60 10.69 11.46
C GLY A 51 -8.87 10.32 10.68
N ASP A 52 -8.76 10.19 9.35
CA ASP A 52 -9.89 9.89 8.46
C ASP A 52 -10.21 8.38 8.48
N SER A 53 -10.91 7.91 9.52
CA SER A 53 -11.22 6.48 9.72
C SER A 53 -11.95 5.82 8.54
N ILE A 54 -12.79 6.57 7.82
CA ILE A 54 -13.50 6.08 6.63
C ILE A 54 -12.53 5.78 5.48
N ALA A 55 -11.56 6.66 5.24
CA ALA A 55 -10.56 6.45 4.19
C ALA A 55 -9.65 5.28 4.53
N VAL A 56 -9.26 5.12 5.80
CA VAL A 56 -8.49 3.97 6.29
C VAL A 56 -9.25 2.66 6.04
N LEU A 57 -10.55 2.61 6.36
CA LEU A 57 -11.39 1.43 6.12
C LEU A 57 -11.43 1.08 4.63
N PHE A 58 -11.65 2.06 3.75
CA PHE A 58 -11.68 1.83 2.31
C PHE A 58 -10.33 1.34 1.74
N ILE A 59 -9.21 1.93 2.17
CA ILE A 59 -7.88 1.48 1.75
C ILE A 59 -7.60 0.07 2.29
N SER A 60 -8.03 -0.23 3.51
CA SER A 60 -7.89 -1.56 4.10
C SER A 60 -8.68 -2.60 3.29
N PHE A 61 -9.86 -2.24 2.80
CA PHE A 61 -10.63 -3.09 1.89
C PHE A 61 -9.89 -3.35 0.56
N CYS A 62 -9.28 -2.31 -0.03
CA CYS A 62 -8.43 -2.48 -1.22
C CYS A 62 -7.24 -3.41 -0.96
N LEU A 63 -6.65 -3.35 0.23
CA LEU A 63 -5.54 -4.23 0.64
C LEU A 63 -5.99 -5.69 0.79
N LEU A 64 -7.18 -5.94 1.33
CA LEU A 64 -7.75 -7.30 1.39
C LEU A 64 -7.99 -7.88 0.00
N VAL A 65 -8.46 -7.06 -0.95
CA VAL A 65 -8.63 -7.49 -2.36
C VAL A 65 -7.27 -7.83 -2.98
N PHE A 66 -6.23 -7.03 -2.70
CA PHE A 66 -4.87 -7.32 -3.13
C PHE A 66 -4.37 -8.67 -2.57
N GLU A 67 -4.50 -8.89 -1.27
CA GLU A 67 -4.08 -10.16 -0.64
C GLU A 67 -4.81 -11.35 -1.25
N ALA A 68 -6.12 -11.23 -1.48
CA ALA A 68 -6.93 -12.27 -2.10
C ALA A 68 -6.49 -12.57 -3.55
N ASN A 69 -6.15 -11.54 -4.33
CA ASN A 69 -5.74 -11.71 -5.73
C ASN A 69 -4.37 -12.38 -5.88
N TYR A 70 -3.44 -12.13 -4.95
CA TYR A 70 -2.09 -12.70 -4.99
C TYR A 70 -1.90 -13.92 -4.09
N GLY A 71 -2.95 -14.34 -3.36
CA GLY A 71 -2.90 -15.51 -2.47
C GLY A 71 -2.06 -15.29 -1.21
N TYR A 72 -1.89 -14.05 -0.77
CA TYR A 72 -1.15 -13.73 0.46
C TYR A 72 -2.02 -13.92 1.71
N LEU A 73 -1.37 -14.05 2.87
CA LEU A 73 -2.06 -14.16 4.15
C LEU A 73 -2.93 -12.92 4.40
N LEU A 74 -4.20 -13.15 4.77
CA LEU A 74 -5.14 -12.09 5.11
C LEU A 74 -4.60 -11.20 6.24
N PHE A 75 -4.81 -9.89 6.10
CA PHE A 75 -4.37 -8.82 7.00
C PHE A 75 -2.85 -8.60 7.09
N SER A 76 -2.02 -9.37 6.38
CA SER A 76 -0.57 -9.23 6.42
C SER A 76 -0.11 -7.83 5.97
N SER A 77 -0.70 -7.30 4.90
CA SER A 77 -0.38 -5.99 4.34
C SER A 77 -0.81 -4.85 5.26
N ILE A 78 -1.97 -4.97 5.90
CA ILE A 78 -2.48 -3.97 6.86
C ILE A 78 -1.56 -3.88 8.08
N ILE A 79 -1.19 -5.04 8.64
CA ILE A 79 -0.24 -5.12 9.77
C ILE A 79 1.10 -4.50 9.37
N TYR A 80 1.62 -4.88 8.20
CA TYR A 80 2.88 -4.37 7.70
C TYR A 80 2.85 -2.85 7.47
N PHE A 81 1.79 -2.32 6.86
CA PHE A 81 1.65 -0.87 6.63
C PHE A 81 1.59 -0.08 7.92
N TYR A 82 0.93 -0.62 8.96
CA TYR A 82 0.92 0.00 10.28
C TYR A 82 2.32 0.03 10.90
N ILE A 83 3.08 -1.07 10.82
CA ILE A 83 4.46 -1.14 11.29
C ILE A 83 5.33 -0.14 10.51
N GLN A 84 5.20 -0.11 9.19
CA GLN A 84 5.97 0.79 8.33
C GLN A 84 5.66 2.26 8.63
N HIS A 85 4.38 2.63 8.79
CA HIS A 85 3.96 3.98 9.15
C HIS A 85 4.52 4.41 10.50
N LYS A 86 4.39 3.56 11.52
CA LYS A 86 4.73 3.90 12.90
C LYS A 86 6.23 3.89 13.18
N PHE A 87 6.99 2.95 12.61
CA PHE A 87 8.39 2.74 12.98
C PHE A 87 9.38 3.13 11.87
N ILE A 88 9.05 2.86 10.61
CA ILE A 88 9.99 3.05 9.49
C ILE A 88 9.93 4.50 8.99
N MET A 89 8.72 5.02 8.78
CA MET A 89 8.49 6.38 8.28
C MET A 89 9.16 7.50 9.08
N PRO A 90 9.05 7.55 10.43
CA PRO A 90 9.69 8.62 11.20
C PRO A 90 11.22 8.56 11.12
N LYS A 91 11.81 7.36 11.08
CA LYS A 91 13.26 7.19 10.93
C LYS A 91 13.77 7.66 9.57
N ILE A 92 13.01 7.41 8.50
CA ILE A 92 13.34 7.90 7.15
C ILE A 92 13.30 9.43 7.12
N ASN A 93 12.23 10.04 7.65
CA ASN A 93 12.09 11.50 7.67
C ASN A 93 13.15 12.20 8.54
N GLN A 94 13.69 11.53 9.56
CA GLN A 94 14.78 12.06 10.38
C GLN A 94 16.14 11.93 9.70
N ASN A 95 16.39 10.83 8.98
CA ASN A 95 17.69 10.58 8.36
C ASN A 95 17.87 11.25 6.99
N PHE A 96 16.78 11.47 6.25
CA PHE A 96 16.83 12.03 4.90
C PHE A 96 16.18 13.41 4.85
N SER A 97 16.90 14.38 4.30
CA SER A 97 16.38 15.75 4.08
C SER A 97 15.76 15.95 2.70
N CYS A 98 16.10 15.10 1.72
CA CYS A 98 15.60 15.23 0.35
C CYS A 98 14.23 14.55 0.18
N ASN A 99 13.22 15.31 -0.28
CA ASN A 99 11.86 14.81 -0.51
C ASN A 99 11.83 13.63 -1.52
N PHE A 100 12.67 13.69 -2.55
CA PHE A 100 12.79 12.60 -3.53
C PHE A 100 13.36 11.32 -2.89
N CYS A 101 14.38 11.45 -2.04
CA CYS A 101 14.98 10.32 -1.32
C CYS A 101 14.01 9.70 -0.30
N ILE A 102 13.16 10.51 0.32
CA ILE A 102 12.11 10.01 1.23
C ILE A 102 11.10 9.17 0.43
N LYS A 103 10.63 9.68 -0.72
CA LYS A 103 9.66 8.98 -1.57
C LYS A 103 10.20 7.65 -2.12
N ILE A 104 11.46 7.61 -2.59
CA ILE A 104 12.06 6.36 -3.08
C ILE A 104 12.21 5.34 -1.96
N SER A 105 12.55 5.81 -0.75
CA SER A 105 12.65 4.95 0.43
C SER A 105 11.29 4.35 0.76
N TYR A 106 10.19 5.11 0.69
CA TYR A 106 8.86 4.55 0.93
C TYR A 106 8.53 3.41 -0.03
N VAL A 107 8.75 3.59 -1.34
CA VAL A 107 8.49 2.54 -2.34
C VAL A 107 9.35 1.31 -2.09
N LEU A 108 10.66 1.51 -1.84
CA LEU A 108 11.58 0.42 -1.56
C LEU A 108 11.19 -0.38 -0.31
N PHE A 109 10.87 0.32 0.79
CA PHE A 109 10.44 -0.35 2.03
C PHE A 109 9.09 -1.03 1.87
N THR A 110 8.14 -0.41 1.15
CA THR A 110 6.82 -1.01 0.93
C THR A 110 6.93 -2.32 0.18
N TYR A 111 7.76 -2.41 -0.86
CA TYR A 111 7.97 -3.66 -1.59
C TYR A 111 8.90 -4.63 -0.85
N LEU A 112 10.17 -4.28 -0.72
CA LEU A 112 11.18 -5.18 -0.16
C LEU A 112 10.87 -5.56 1.28
N GLY A 113 10.40 -4.59 2.07
CA GLY A 113 10.04 -4.83 3.44
C GLY A 113 8.76 -5.65 3.61
N TYR A 114 7.78 -5.53 2.71
CA TYR A 114 6.59 -6.40 2.74
C TYR A 114 6.94 -7.84 2.37
N PHE A 115 7.75 -8.06 1.34
CA PHE A 115 8.23 -9.41 1.02
C PHE A 115 9.08 -10.02 2.14
N ALA A 116 9.93 -9.21 2.79
CA ALA A 116 10.67 -9.66 3.96
C ALA A 116 9.73 -10.00 5.14
N PHE A 117 8.67 -9.22 5.34
CA PHE A 117 7.66 -9.50 6.36
C PHE A 117 6.90 -10.80 6.05
N LEU A 118 6.48 -11.00 4.81
CA LEU A 118 5.79 -12.23 4.39
C LEU A 118 6.67 -13.46 4.57
N THR A 119 7.96 -13.41 4.22
CA THR A 119 8.87 -14.55 4.43
C THR A 119 9.05 -14.87 5.92
N LEU A 120 9.14 -13.86 6.80
CA LEU A 120 9.17 -14.07 8.25
C LEU A 120 7.89 -14.74 8.75
N VAL A 121 6.73 -14.25 8.34
CA VAL A 121 5.43 -14.82 8.71
C VAL A 121 5.31 -16.26 8.18
N SER A 122 5.69 -16.50 6.93
CA SER A 122 5.65 -17.83 6.31
C SER A 122 6.46 -18.86 7.10
N ASN A 123 7.66 -18.48 7.58
CA ASN A 123 8.49 -19.34 8.41
C ASN A 123 7.87 -19.64 9.77
N ILE A 124 7.16 -18.68 10.37
CA ILE A 124 6.47 -18.87 11.67
C ILE A 124 5.26 -19.80 11.51
N PHE A 125 4.51 -19.67 10.43
CA PHE A 125 3.29 -20.42 10.17
C PHE A 125 3.50 -21.68 9.30
N LEU A 126 4.74 -22.00 8.92
CA LEU A 126 5.11 -23.12 8.05
C LEU A 126 4.35 -23.11 6.70
N LEU A 127 4.12 -21.92 6.15
CA LEU A 127 3.48 -21.70 4.85
C LEU A 127 4.52 -21.66 3.72
N GLU A 128 4.06 -21.79 2.47
CA GLU A 128 4.90 -21.59 1.29
C GLU A 128 5.38 -20.14 1.20
N ALA A 129 6.70 -19.97 1.06
CA ALA A 129 7.30 -18.65 0.97
C ALA A 129 6.95 -17.98 -0.37
N PRO A 130 6.72 -16.66 -0.39
CA PRO A 130 6.43 -15.95 -1.64
C PRO A 130 7.63 -15.97 -2.58
N GLU A 131 7.39 -16.29 -3.86
CA GLU A 131 8.42 -16.24 -4.89
C GLU A 131 8.76 -14.80 -5.29
N LEU A 132 10.05 -14.45 -5.27
CA LEU A 132 10.53 -13.16 -5.75
C LEU A 132 10.70 -13.21 -7.26
N ASN A 133 9.79 -12.57 -7.99
CA ASN A 133 9.86 -12.43 -9.44
C ASN A 133 10.57 -11.12 -9.85
N TYR A 134 11.24 -11.12 -11.00
CA TYR A 134 11.88 -9.95 -11.60
C TYR A 134 10.89 -8.79 -11.84
N TYR A 135 9.61 -9.09 -12.05
CA TYR A 135 8.56 -8.07 -12.18
C TYR A 135 8.45 -7.14 -10.95
N ILE A 136 8.86 -7.58 -9.76
CA ILE A 136 8.86 -6.75 -8.55
C ILE A 136 9.78 -5.53 -8.72
N VAL A 137 10.96 -5.73 -9.31
CA VAL A 137 11.90 -4.63 -9.58
C VAL A 137 11.28 -3.62 -10.54
N TYR A 138 10.59 -4.12 -11.57
CA TYR A 138 9.87 -3.30 -12.52
C TYR A 138 8.73 -2.51 -11.85
N TYR A 139 7.96 -3.11 -10.93
CA TYR A 139 6.92 -2.41 -10.18
C TYR A 139 7.46 -1.32 -9.28
N ILE A 140 8.60 -1.55 -8.62
CA ILE A 140 9.29 -0.55 -7.79
C ILE A 140 9.60 0.70 -8.63
N VAL A 141 10.13 0.52 -9.84
CA VAL A 141 10.48 1.65 -10.72
C VAL A 141 9.24 2.43 -11.14
N ILE A 142 8.17 1.77 -11.57
CA ILE A 142 6.96 2.46 -12.01
C ILE A 142 6.25 3.17 -10.86
N GLU A 143 6.05 2.47 -9.75
CA GLU A 143 5.38 3.09 -8.60
C GLU A 143 6.19 4.21 -8.00
N PHE A 144 7.51 4.18 -8.12
CA PHE A 144 8.33 5.32 -7.77
C PHE A 144 7.97 6.59 -8.54
N PHE A 145 7.77 6.49 -9.86
CA PHE A 145 7.32 7.64 -10.65
C PHE A 145 5.92 8.10 -10.24
N ILE A 146 5.00 7.16 -9.99
CA ILE A 146 3.62 7.48 -9.57
C ILE A 146 3.62 8.18 -8.20
N VAL A 147 4.34 7.64 -7.20
CA VAL A 147 4.46 8.23 -5.86
C VAL A 147 5.18 9.57 -5.91
N SER A 148 6.14 9.74 -6.83
CA SER A 148 6.84 11.01 -7.01
C SER A 148 5.92 12.15 -7.45
N LEU A 149 4.88 11.86 -8.24
CA LEU A 149 3.85 12.82 -8.65
C LEU A 149 2.86 13.20 -7.52
N LEU A 150 2.77 12.35 -6.48
CA LEU A 150 1.78 12.42 -5.39
C LEU A 150 2.22 13.25 -4.20
#